data_AF-A0A2N6F343-F1
#
_entry.id   AF-A0A2N6F343-F1
#
_cell.length_a   1.000
_cell.length_b   1.000
_cell.length_c   1.000
_cell.angle_alpha   90.00
_cell.angle_beta   90.00
_cell.angle_gamma   90.00
#
_symmetry.space_group_name_H-M   'P 1'
#
loop_
_entity.id
_entity.type
_entity.pdbx_description
1 polymer ?
#
loop_
_entity_poly.entity_id
_entity_poly.type
_entity_poly.pdbx_seq_one_letter_code
_entity_poly.pdbx_strand_id
1 'polypeptide(L)' 'MKCPVCKSREHLDTDLHSQQFSEHIIECNACGAVWSMNHGHLDLVDDRQGGSFLQASTEAVEGDDYNQMG' A
#
# COMPACT_ATOMS: atom_id res chain seq x y z
N MET A 1 10.56 -6.19 -11.44
CA MET A 1 11.29 -5.97 -10.16
C MET A 1 10.96 -7.07 -9.14
N LYS A 2 11.47 -7.03 -7.90
CA LYS A 2 11.03 -7.98 -6.85
C LYS A 2 10.02 -7.30 -5.94
N CYS A 3 8.92 -7.99 -5.64
CA CYS A 3 7.93 -7.52 -4.68
C CYS A 3 8.60 -7.23 -3.33
N PRO A 4 8.41 -6.04 -2.74
CA PRO A 4 9.03 -5.69 -1.46
C PRO A 4 8.52 -6.56 -0.31
N VAL A 5 7.31 -7.11 -0.47
CA VAL A 5 6.59 -7.91 0.51
C VAL A 5 7.02 -9.39 0.46
N CYS A 6 6.67 -10.11 -0.61
CA CYS A 6 6.93 -11.57 -0.70
C CYS A 6 8.18 -11.96 -1.52
N LYS A 7 8.91 -10.98 -2.07
CA LYS A 7 10.11 -11.15 -2.93
C LYS A 7 9.87 -11.89 -4.25
N SER A 8 8.62 -12.17 -4.62
CA SER A 8 8.25 -12.70 -5.94
C SER A 8 8.63 -11.73 -7.07
N ARG A 9 8.84 -12.28 -8.27
CA ARG A 9 9.07 -11.52 -9.51
C ARG A 9 7.83 -11.47 -10.40
N GLU A 10 6.73 -12.12 -10.02
CA GLU A 10 5.47 -12.07 -10.75
C GLU A 10 4.70 -10.81 -10.31
N HIS A 11 4.53 -9.87 -11.24
CA HIS A 11 3.86 -8.59 -11.02
C HIS A 11 3.28 -8.05 -12.33
N LEU A 12 2.25 -7.25 -12.20
CA LEU A 12 1.68 -6.43 -13.26
C LEU A 12 2.17 -4.98 -13.06
N ASP A 13 2.75 -4.41 -14.11
CA ASP A 13 3.19 -3.01 -14.14
C ASP A 13 2.14 -2.16 -14.86
N THR A 14 1.80 -1.01 -14.28
CA THR A 14 0.90 0.00 -14.85
C THR A 14 1.60 1.35 -14.85
N ASP A 15 1.93 1.83 -16.04
CA ASP A 15 2.47 3.17 -16.25
C ASP A 15 1.36 4.21 -16.31
N LEU A 16 1.35 5.15 -15.35
CA LEU A 16 0.46 6.30 -15.36
C LEU A 16 1.25 7.57 -15.71
N HIS A 17 1.02 8.09 -16.91
CA HIS A 17 1.63 9.33 -17.37
C HIS A 17 0.55 10.36 -17.73
N SER A 18 0.52 11.48 -17.00
CA SER A 18 -0.42 12.58 -17.22
C SER A 18 0.25 13.91 -16.96
N GLN A 19 0.52 14.67 -18.02
CA GLN A 19 1.14 16.00 -17.97
C GLN A 19 2.45 16.02 -17.16
N GLN A 20 2.45 16.61 -15.94
CA GLN A 20 3.59 16.65 -15.02
C GLN A 20 3.60 15.51 -14.00
N PHE A 21 2.65 14.59 -14.05
CA PHE A 21 2.56 13.44 -13.18
C PHE A 21 2.98 12.18 -13.93
N SER A 22 4.00 11.49 -13.42
CA SER A 22 4.47 10.21 -13.96
C SER A 22 4.71 9.27 -12.81
N GLU A 23 3.97 8.18 -12.75
CA GLU A 23 4.06 7.19 -11.69
C GLU A 23 3.95 5.78 -12.27
N HIS A 24 4.73 4.86 -11.73
CA HIS A 24 4.62 3.44 -12.05
C HIS A 24 3.92 2.74 -10.89
N ILE A 25 2.74 2.19 -11.14
CA ILE A 25 1.98 1.44 -10.15
C ILE A 25 2.18 -0.04 -10.43
N ILE A 26 2.51 -0.80 -9.39
CA ILE A 26 2.87 -2.22 -9.53
C ILE A 26 2.05 -3.04 -8.56
N GLU A 27 1.42 -4.08 -9.10
CA GLU A 27 0.66 -5.07 -8.33
C GLU A 27 1.36 -6.43 -8.38
N CYS A 28 1.57 -7.05 -7.21
CA CYS A 28 2.16 -8.39 -7.15
C CYS A 28 1.09 -9.47 -7.27
N ASN A 29 1.18 -10.28 -8.33
CA ASN A 29 0.26 -11.40 -8.57
C ASN A 29 0.36 -12.52 -7.50
N ALA A 30 1.45 -12.57 -6.73
CA ALA A 30 1.68 -13.63 -5.74
C ALA A 30 1.10 -13.33 -4.35
N CYS A 31 1.06 -12.05 -3.94
CA CYS A 31 0.57 -11.66 -2.61
C CYS A 31 -0.46 -10.53 -2.62
N GLY A 32 -0.75 -9.94 -3.79
CA GLY A 32 -1.69 -8.84 -3.95
C GLY A 32 -1.18 -7.48 -3.45
N ALA A 33 0.08 -7.38 -3.00
CA ALA A 33 0.65 -6.11 -2.59
C ALA A 33 0.71 -5.13 -3.76
N VAL A 34 0.40 -3.87 -3.51
CA VAL A 34 0.44 -2.76 -4.47
C VAL A 34 1.42 -1.72 -3.96
N TRP A 35 2.32 -1.27 -4.83
CA TRP A 35 3.23 -0.16 -4.55
C TRP A 35 3.36 0.74 -5.75
N SER A 36 3.65 2.02 -5.51
CA SER A 36 4.03 2.95 -6.56
C SER A 36 5.53 3.18 -6.56
N MET A 37 6.03 3.59 -7.72
CA MET A 37 7.36 4.13 -7.85
C MET A 37 7.32 5.48 -8.55
N ASN A 38 7.98 6.45 -7.91
CA ASN A 38 8.15 7.78 -8.45
C ASN A 38 9.60 8.24 -8.19
N HIS A 39 10.32 8.63 -9.23
CA HIS A 39 11.72 9.09 -9.14
C HIS A 39 12.67 8.19 -8.33
N GLY A 40 12.46 6.86 -8.39
CA GLY A 40 13.25 5.88 -7.65
C GLY A 40 12.89 5.72 -6.17
N HIS A 41 11.86 6.45 -5.70
CA HIS A 41 11.21 6.19 -4.42
C HIS A 41 10.16 5.10 -4.59
N LEU A 42 10.07 4.20 -3.61
CA LEU A 42 9.05 3.14 -3.58
C LEU A 42 8.14 3.42 -2.39
N ASP A 43 6.85 3.59 -2.67
CA ASP A 43 5.81 3.76 -1.67
C ASP A 43 4.86 2.57 -1.72
N LEU A 44 4.73 1.86 -0.59
CA LEU A 44 3.79 0.75 -0.47
C LEU A 44 2.38 1.33 -0.24
N VAL A 45 1.49 1.10 -1.20
CA VAL A 45 0.12 1.65 -1.19
C VAL A 45 -0.83 0.72 -0.46
N ASP A 46 -0.73 -0.58 -0.73
CA ASP A 46 -1.57 -1.60 -0.13
C ASP A 46 -0.75 -2.85 0.13
N ASP A 47 -0.85 -3.34 1.35
CA ASP A 47 -0.26 -4.59 1.76
C ASP A 47 -1.39 -5.54 2.16
N ARG A 48 -1.65 -6.51 1.27
CA ARG A 48 -2.75 -7.46 1.42
C ARG A 48 -2.43 -8.62 2.37
N GLN A 49 -1.31 -8.56 3.10
CA GLN A 49 -0.95 -9.62 4.02
C GLN A 49 -1.69 -9.46 5.35
N GLY A 50 -2.52 -10.45 5.69
CA GLY A 50 -3.07 -10.57 7.05
C GLY A 50 -1.93 -10.73 8.06
N GLY A 51 -1.85 -9.82 9.02
CA GLY A 51 -0.84 -9.73 10.07
C GLY A 51 0.33 -8.79 9.75
N SER A 52 0.26 -8.03 8.66
CA SER A 52 1.29 -7.04 8.36
C SER A 52 1.38 -5.97 9.44
N PHE A 53 2.59 -5.48 9.70
CA PHE A 53 2.80 -4.32 10.59
C PHE A 53 1.98 -3.09 10.15
N LEU A 54 1.72 -2.95 8.84
CA LEU A 54 0.90 -1.88 8.29
C LEU A 54 -0.60 -2.20 8.30
N GLN A 55 -0.99 -3.41 8.69
CA GLN A 55 -2.38 -3.74 9.00
C GLN A 55 -2.77 -3.02 10.29
N ALA A 56 -3.11 -1.73 10.17
CA ALA A 56 -3.62 -0.95 11.26
C ALA A 56 -4.96 -1.56 11.69
N SER A 57 -4.94 -2.30 12.79
CA SER A 57 -6.16 -2.69 13.50
C SER A 57 -6.57 -1.50 14.35
N THR A 58 -7.14 -0.47 13.72
CA THR A 58 -7.78 0.61 14.49
C THR A 58 -9.06 0.05 15.10
N GLU A 59 -9.28 0.32 16.38
CA GLU A 59 -10.59 0.10 16.97
C GLU A 59 -11.66 0.90 16.21
N ALA A 60 -12.88 0.39 16.17
CA ALA A 60 -14.01 1.16 15.66
C ALA A 60 -14.27 2.28 16.67
N VAL A 61 -13.88 3.50 16.32
CA VAL A 61 -14.10 4.67 17.18
C VAL A 61 -15.53 5.17 16.98
N GLU A 62 -16.34 5.11 18.04
CA GLU A 62 -17.64 5.77 18.08
C GLU A 62 -17.46 7.24 18.48
N GLY A 63 -18.40 8.11 18.07
CA GLY A 63 -18.23 9.56 18.14
C GLY A 63 -18.04 10.15 19.55
N ASP A 64 -18.23 9.34 20.59
CA ASP A 64 -18.15 9.71 22.01
C ASP A 64 -17.07 8.97 22.81
N ASP A 65 -16.29 8.06 22.22
CA ASP A 65 -15.30 7.21 22.92
C ASP A 65 -14.22 8.01 23.67
N TYR A 66 -13.91 9.23 23.22
CA TYR A 66 -12.90 10.10 23.83
C TYR A 66 -13.49 11.27 24.61
N ASN A 67 -14.82 11.32 24.76
CA ASN A 67 -15.50 12.39 25.47
C ASN A 67 -15.68 12.03 26.96
N GLN A 68 -14.59 11.72 27.66
CA GLN A 68 -14.59 11.59 29.12
C GLN A 68 -14.66 12.99 29.76
N MET A 69 -15.88 13.51 29.87
CA MET A 69 -16.19 14.59 30.81
C MET A 69 -16.39 13.98 32.20
N GLY A 70 -15.43 14.22 33.09
CA GLY A 70 -15.60 14.00 34.53
C GLY A 70 -16.48 15.06 35.17
#